data_AF-Q3J8N3-F1
#
_entry.id   AF-Q3J8N3-F1
#
_cell.length_a   1.000
_cell.length_b   1.000
_cell.length_c   1.000
_cell.angle_alpha   90.00
_cell.angle_beta   90.00
_cell.angle_gamma   90.00
#
_symmetry.space_group_name_H-M   'P 1'
#
loop_
_entity.id
_entity.type
_entity.pdbx_description
1 polymer ?
#
loop_
_entity_poly.entity_id
_entity_poly.type
_entity_poly.pdbx_seq_one_letter_code
_entity_poly.pdbx_strand_id
1 'polypeptide(L)'
;MTRSRRLYSLLRVAATQEQQAAKVLGETQHLFQQQQHQLGEMSDYREEYAQRCQSVGRNGISAQQLQQLQSFLARLDQAIYQQKQQVERSSQLLEQKRKGWFAVRSQVKALEKLQDRYQREERNLAAYHEQAEMDDRNQHNFRVEGTDNF
;
A
#
# COMPACT_ATOMS: atom_id res chain seq x y z
N MET A 1 12.67 -11.94 -29.93
CA MET A 1 12.00 -11.29 -28.78
C MET A 1 13.02 -10.47 -28.01
N THR A 2 12.77 -9.18 -27.82
CA THR A 2 13.69 -8.25 -27.12
C THR A 2 13.64 -8.41 -25.59
N ARG A 3 14.70 -8.01 -24.89
CA ARG A 3 14.80 -8.16 -23.43
C ARG A 3 13.80 -7.24 -22.72
N SER A 4 13.57 -6.05 -23.28
CA SER A 4 12.56 -5.10 -22.84
C SER A 4 11.13 -5.68 -22.78
N ARG A 5 10.73 -6.49 -23.78
CA ARG A 5 9.38 -7.06 -23.88
C ARG A 5 9.10 -8.14 -22.84
N ARG A 6 10.12 -8.91 -22.43
CA ARG A 6 9.99 -9.89 -21.33
C ARG A 6 9.83 -9.17 -19.98
N LEU A 7 10.60 -8.12 -19.75
CA LEU A 7 10.50 -7.28 -18.55
C LEU A 7 9.18 -6.55 -18.44
N TYR A 8 8.60 -6.11 -19.56
CA TYR A 8 7.26 -5.52 -19.57
C TYR A 8 6.19 -6.48 -18.99
N SER A 9 6.25 -7.77 -19.33
CA SER A 9 5.31 -8.76 -18.78
C SER A 9 5.48 -8.93 -17.26
N LEU A 10 6.73 -9.02 -16.79
CA LEU A 10 7.05 -9.12 -15.36
C LEU A 10 6.61 -7.86 -14.60
N LEU A 11 6.85 -6.68 -15.17
CA LEU A 11 6.43 -5.41 -14.59
C LEU A 11 4.91 -5.34 -14.45
N ARG A 12 4.16 -5.77 -15.47
CA ARG A 12 2.70 -5.78 -15.43
C ARG A 12 2.17 -6.66 -14.29
N VAL A 13 2.73 -7.86 -14.12
CA VAL A 13 2.35 -8.76 -13.00
C VAL A 13 2.68 -8.12 -11.65
N ALA A 14 3.88 -7.55 -11.51
CA ALA A 14 4.30 -6.89 -10.27
C ALA A 14 3.43 -5.66 -9.94
N ALA A 15 3.06 -4.86 -10.95
CA ALA A 15 2.18 -3.70 -10.79
C ALA A 15 0.77 -4.12 -10.33
N THR A 16 0.22 -5.21 -10.87
CA THR A 16 -1.06 -5.77 -10.37
C THR A 16 -0.96 -6.24 -8.92
N GLN A 17 0.14 -6.89 -8.54
CA GLN A 17 0.39 -7.29 -7.15
C GLN A 17 0.50 -6.07 -6.22
N GLU A 18 1.15 -5.01 -6.68
CA GLU A 18 1.27 -3.75 -5.93
C GLU A 18 -0.09 -3.11 -5.69
N GLN A 19 -0.93 -3.02 -6.72
CA GLN A 19 -2.30 -2.50 -6.61
C GLN A 19 -3.13 -3.32 -5.61
N GLN A 20 -3.03 -4.65 -5.66
CA GLN A 20 -3.73 -5.51 -4.72
C GLN A 20 -3.23 -5.31 -3.29
N ALA A 21 -1.90 -5.21 -3.08
CA ALA A 21 -1.32 -4.92 -1.78
C ALA A 21 -1.74 -3.53 -1.25
N ALA A 22 -1.82 -2.52 -2.12
CA ALA A 22 -2.29 -1.18 -1.77
C ALA A 22 -3.76 -1.20 -1.32
N LYS A 23 -4.61 -1.96 -2.02
CA LYS A 23 -6.02 -2.13 -1.65
C LYS A 23 -6.16 -2.76 -0.27
N VAL A 24 -5.47 -3.87 -0.02
CA VAL A 24 -5.49 -4.56 1.29
C VAL A 24 -4.94 -3.65 2.41
N LEU A 25 -3.90 -2.87 2.12
CA LEU A 25 -3.39 -1.87 3.06
C LEU A 25 -4.45 -0.83 3.43
N GLY A 26 -5.17 -0.30 2.44
CA GLY A 26 -6.27 0.64 2.66
C GLY A 26 -7.41 0.05 3.50
N GLU A 27 -7.84 -1.18 3.19
CA GLU A 27 -8.85 -1.91 3.96
C GLU A 27 -8.42 -2.12 5.42
N THR A 28 -7.14 -2.48 5.63
CA THR A 28 -6.59 -2.68 6.98
C THR A 28 -6.48 -1.37 7.76
N GLN A 29 -6.12 -0.27 7.08
CA GLN A 29 -6.06 1.05 7.69
C GLN A 29 -7.45 1.51 8.13
N HIS A 30 -8.47 1.30 7.31
CA HIS A 30 -9.85 1.59 7.66
C HIS A 30 -10.31 0.77 8.87
N LEU A 31 -10.01 -0.54 8.90
CA LEU A 31 -10.30 -1.38 10.06
C LEU A 31 -9.66 -0.85 11.33
N PHE A 32 -8.38 -0.49 11.30
CA PHE A 32 -7.68 0.09 12.46
C PHE A 32 -8.33 1.40 12.94
N GLN A 33 -8.74 2.27 12.02
CA GLN A 33 -9.45 3.51 12.36
C GLN A 33 -10.81 3.23 13.01
N GLN A 34 -11.57 2.26 12.49
CA GLN A 34 -12.85 1.85 13.08
C GLN A 34 -12.66 1.31 14.50
N GLN A 35 -11.66 0.45 14.73
CA GLN A 35 -11.39 -0.09 16.07
C GLN A 35 -11.00 1.01 17.07
N GLN A 36 -10.23 2.02 16.63
CA GLN A 36 -9.89 3.17 17.46
C GLN A 36 -11.09 4.05 17.76
N HIS A 37 -11.94 4.32 16.77
CA HIS A 37 -13.16 5.10 16.96
C HIS A 37 -14.07 4.45 18.01
N GLN A 38 -14.33 3.14 17.87
CA GLN A 38 -15.13 2.39 18.81
C GLN A 38 -14.54 2.40 20.23
N LEU A 39 -13.20 2.33 20.35
CA LEU A 39 -12.53 2.47 21.65
C LEU A 39 -12.76 3.85 22.28
N GLY A 40 -12.71 4.91 21.46
CA GLY A 40 -13.02 6.28 21.87
C GLY A 40 -14.44 6.39 22.40
N GLU A 41 -15.43 5.97 21.61
CA GLU A 41 -16.86 5.98 22.01
C GLU A 41 -17.11 5.24 23.32
N MET A 42 -16.49 4.06 23.51
CA MET A 42 -16.63 3.31 24.75
C MET A 42 -15.98 4.00 25.95
N SER A 43 -14.86 4.69 25.73
CA SER A 43 -14.14 5.42 26.78
C SER A 43 -14.92 6.67 27.20
N ASP A 44 -15.44 7.42 26.23
CA ASP A 44 -16.28 8.60 26.47
C ASP A 44 -17.56 8.20 27.22
N TYR A 45 -18.25 7.16 26.72
CA TYR A 45 -19.46 6.63 27.38
C TYR A 45 -19.20 6.18 28.82
N ARG A 46 -18.04 5.55 29.09
CA ARG A 46 -17.65 5.16 30.44
C ARG A 46 -17.48 6.36 31.35
N GLU A 47 -16.83 7.42 30.88
CA GLU A 47 -16.61 8.64 31.65
C GLU A 47 -17.93 9.33 31.98
N GLU A 48 -18.79 9.52 30.97
CA GLU A 48 -20.14 10.08 31.16
C GLU A 48 -20.95 9.28 32.17
N TYR A 49 -20.89 7.94 32.07
CA TYR A 49 -21.61 7.05 32.98
C TYR A 49 -21.07 7.15 34.42
N ALA A 50 -19.76 7.22 34.60
CA ALA A 50 -19.14 7.38 35.91
C ALA A 50 -19.51 8.73 36.56
N GLN A 51 -19.52 9.82 35.79
CA GLN A 51 -19.95 11.14 36.27
C GLN A 51 -21.44 11.13 36.69
N ARG A 52 -22.30 10.50 35.88
CA ARG A 52 -23.72 10.32 36.22
C ARG A 52 -23.90 9.49 37.49
N CYS A 53 -23.09 8.46 37.69
CA CYS A 53 -23.12 7.66 38.92
C CYS A 53 -22.76 8.50 40.16
N GLN A 54 -21.74 9.36 40.07
CA GLN A 54 -21.35 10.24 41.19
C GLN A 54 -22.45 11.28 41.53
N SER A 55 -23.11 11.85 40.52
CA SER A 55 -24.16 12.83 40.75
C SER A 55 -25.41 12.22 41.39
N VAL A 56 -25.84 11.04 40.95
CA VAL A 56 -26.98 10.33 41.54
C VAL A 56 -26.64 9.83 42.95
N GLY A 57 -25.41 9.35 43.19
CA GLY A 57 -24.95 8.92 44.51
C GLY A 57 -25.01 10.01 45.59
N ARG A 58 -24.80 11.28 45.22
CA ARG A 58 -24.95 12.43 46.13
C ARG A 58 -26.39 12.68 46.57
N ASN A 59 -27.38 12.23 45.80
CA ASN A 59 -28.81 12.43 46.08
C ASN A 59 -29.44 11.26 46.86
N GLY A 60 -28.63 10.29 47.29
CA GLY A 60 -29.08 9.07 47.98
C GLY A 60 -29.54 7.99 47.00
N ILE A 61 -28.84 6.86 46.96
CA ILE A 61 -29.18 5.68 46.16
C ILE A 61 -29.29 4.44 47.04
N SER A 62 -30.13 3.49 46.63
CA SER A 62 -30.21 2.21 47.32
C SER A 62 -28.95 1.36 47.08
N ALA A 63 -28.61 0.48 48.03
CA ALA A 63 -27.48 -0.44 47.89
C ALA A 63 -27.59 -1.32 46.63
N GLN A 64 -28.82 -1.71 46.25
CA GLN A 64 -29.09 -2.48 45.05
C GLN A 64 -28.76 -1.69 43.76
N GLN A 65 -29.14 -0.42 43.69
CA GLN A 65 -28.80 0.45 42.55
C GLN A 65 -27.28 0.63 42.45
N LEU A 66 -26.61 0.84 43.58
CA LEU A 66 -25.15 0.96 43.62
C LEU A 66 -24.44 -0.31 43.12
N GLN A 67 -24.93 -1.50 43.50
CA GLN A 67 -24.39 -2.77 43.01
C GLN A 67 -24.60 -2.95 41.51
N GLN A 68 -25.78 -2.60 40.98
CA GLN A 68 -26.06 -2.66 39.54
C GLN A 68 -25.14 -1.73 38.74
N LEU A 69 -24.92 -0.50 39.22
CA LEU A 69 -24.01 0.48 38.62
C LEU A 69 -22.58 -0.05 38.53
N GLN A 70 -22.05 -0.57 39.64
CA GLN A 70 -20.71 -1.17 39.68
C GLN A 70 -20.58 -2.37 38.75
N SER A 71 -21.61 -3.22 38.69
CA SER A 71 -21.61 -4.43 37.84
C SER A 71 -21.63 -4.07 36.34
N PHE A 72 -22.32 -2.99 35.97
CA PHE A 72 -22.28 -2.48 34.59
C PHE A 72 -20.93 -1.88 34.25
N LEU A 73 -20.37 -1.04 35.13
CA LEU A 73 -19.03 -0.45 34.94
C LEU A 73 -17.96 -1.54 34.77
N ALA A 74 -17.99 -2.59 35.58
CA ALA A 74 -17.05 -3.71 35.46
C ALA A 74 -17.15 -4.42 34.09
N ARG A 75 -18.37 -4.62 33.57
CA ARG A 75 -18.58 -5.19 32.22
C ARG A 75 -18.10 -4.26 31.12
N LEU A 76 -18.34 -2.95 31.26
CA LEU A 76 -17.86 -1.95 30.30
C LEU A 76 -16.33 -1.89 30.29
N ASP A 77 -15.69 -1.95 31.46
CA ASP A 77 -14.24 -2.01 31.59
C ASP A 77 -13.63 -3.24 30.91
N GLN A 78 -14.27 -4.41 31.06
CA GLN A 78 -13.88 -5.62 30.34
C GLN A 78 -14.03 -5.46 28.82
N ALA A 79 -15.13 -4.86 28.37
CA ALA A 79 -15.35 -4.62 26.94
C ALA A 79 -14.32 -3.63 26.36
N ILE A 80 -14.00 -2.55 27.08
CA ILE A 80 -12.94 -1.59 26.71
C ILE A 80 -11.59 -2.30 26.64
N TYR A 81 -11.27 -3.16 27.60
CA TYR A 81 -10.04 -3.94 27.57
C TYR A 81 -9.95 -4.84 26.33
N GLN A 82 -11.03 -5.54 25.99
CA GLN A 82 -11.10 -6.35 24.77
C GLN A 82 -10.95 -5.48 23.51
N GLN A 83 -11.60 -4.32 23.47
CA GLN A 83 -11.51 -3.37 22.36
C GLN A 83 -10.09 -2.85 22.17
N LYS A 84 -9.36 -2.54 23.26
CA LYS A 84 -7.93 -2.18 23.21
C LYS A 84 -7.08 -3.27 22.56
N GLN A 85 -7.34 -4.54 22.88
CA GLN A 85 -6.64 -5.65 22.22
C GLN A 85 -6.94 -5.72 20.71
N GLN A 86 -8.17 -5.40 20.28
CA GLN A 86 -8.51 -5.36 18.86
C GLN A 86 -7.82 -4.20 18.14
N VAL A 87 -7.71 -3.04 18.78
CA VAL A 87 -6.92 -1.91 18.27
C VAL A 87 -5.45 -2.31 18.10
N GLU A 88 -4.87 -2.98 19.09
CA GLU A 88 -3.48 -3.44 19.00
C GLU A 88 -3.28 -4.47 17.88
N ARG A 89 -4.17 -5.47 17.76
CA ARG A 89 -4.10 -6.48 16.69
C ARG A 89 -4.24 -5.85 15.31
N SER A 90 -5.18 -4.92 15.13
CA SER A 90 -5.38 -4.22 13.87
C SER A 90 -4.22 -3.28 13.53
N SER A 91 -3.59 -2.65 14.53
CA SER A 91 -2.34 -1.88 14.36
C SER A 91 -1.18 -2.76 13.88
N GLN A 92 -0.97 -3.91 14.53
CA GLN A 92 0.06 -4.86 14.12
C GLN A 92 -0.18 -5.38 12.69
N LEU A 93 -1.43 -5.68 12.34
CA LEU A 93 -1.80 -6.08 10.98
C LEU A 93 -1.53 -4.96 9.97
N LEU A 94 -1.88 -3.72 10.30
CA LEU A 94 -1.62 -2.54 9.46
C LEU A 94 -0.13 -2.41 9.15
N GLU A 95 0.73 -2.53 10.17
CA GLU A 95 2.18 -2.47 9.99
C GLU A 95 2.72 -3.64 9.14
N GLN A 96 2.18 -4.84 9.32
CA GLN A 96 2.54 -5.99 8.47
C GLN A 96 2.16 -5.75 7.00
N LYS A 97 0.94 -5.28 6.72
CA LYS A 97 0.49 -4.99 5.35
C LYS A 97 1.26 -3.83 4.73
N ARG A 98 1.59 -2.82 5.52
CA ARG A 98 2.43 -1.69 5.11
C ARG A 98 3.81 -2.15 4.64
N LYS A 99 4.48 -3.00 5.44
CA LYS A 99 5.77 -3.61 5.06
C LYS A 99 5.67 -4.44 3.77
N GLY A 100 4.61 -5.25 3.65
CA GLY A 100 4.36 -6.03 2.44
C GLY A 100 4.18 -5.18 1.19
N TRP A 101 3.38 -4.10 1.28
CA TRP A 101 3.20 -3.16 0.18
C TRP A 101 4.51 -2.47 -0.21
N PHE A 102 5.30 -2.01 0.76
CA PHE A 102 6.61 -1.39 0.48
C PHE A 102 7.58 -2.34 -0.25
N ALA A 103 7.60 -3.63 0.12
CA ALA A 103 8.44 -4.62 -0.54
C ALA A 103 8.07 -4.78 -2.02
N VAL A 104 6.77 -4.93 -2.32
CA VAL A 104 6.28 -5.06 -3.71
C VAL A 104 6.53 -3.77 -4.49
N ARG A 105 6.26 -2.59 -3.90
CA ARG A 105 6.54 -1.28 -4.53
C ARG A 105 8.02 -1.13 -4.89
N SER A 106 8.92 -1.55 -4.00
CA SER A 106 10.36 -1.51 -4.24
C SER A 106 10.75 -2.38 -5.43
N GLN A 107 10.19 -3.59 -5.52
CA GLN A 107 10.41 -4.50 -6.64
C GLN A 107 9.90 -3.91 -7.97
N VAL A 108 8.69 -3.33 -7.99
CA VAL A 108 8.14 -2.65 -9.18
C VAL A 108 9.10 -1.54 -9.63
N LYS A 109 9.51 -0.66 -8.71
CA LYS A 109 10.43 0.45 -9.03
C LYS A 109 11.78 -0.02 -9.57
N ALA A 110 12.30 -1.15 -9.08
CA ALA A 110 13.53 -1.74 -9.60
C ALA A 110 13.35 -2.27 -11.03
N LEU A 111 12.21 -2.91 -11.33
CA LEU A 111 11.88 -3.42 -12.66
C LEU A 111 11.65 -2.29 -13.67
N GLU A 112 10.98 -1.20 -13.27
CA GLU A 112 10.80 0.02 -14.10
C GLU A 112 12.15 0.58 -14.53
N LYS A 113 13.08 0.79 -13.58
CA LYS A 113 14.43 1.27 -13.88
C LYS A 113 15.20 0.36 -14.85
N LEU A 114 15.07 -0.96 -14.66
CA LEU A 114 15.74 -1.93 -15.53
C LEU A 114 15.14 -1.94 -16.93
N GLN A 115 13.81 -1.83 -17.04
CA GLN A 115 13.12 -1.70 -18.32
C GLN A 115 13.57 -0.45 -19.08
N ASP A 116 13.62 0.71 -18.42
CA ASP A 116 14.08 1.96 -19.01
C ASP A 116 15.51 1.84 -19.55
N ARG A 117 16.39 1.20 -18.78
CA ARG A 117 17.77 0.95 -19.21
C ARG A 117 17.81 0.11 -20.48
N TYR A 118 17.09 -1.01 -20.53
CA TYR A 118 17.09 -1.86 -21.73
C TYR A 118 16.44 -1.21 -22.93
N GLN A 119 15.40 -0.39 -22.74
CA GLN A 119 14.83 0.38 -23.84
C GLN A 119 15.84 1.37 -24.42
N ARG A 120 16.66 2.02 -23.59
CA ARG A 120 17.73 2.92 -24.06
C ARG A 120 18.81 2.15 -24.81
N GLU A 121 19.27 1.02 -24.27
CA GLU A 121 20.27 0.17 -24.93
C GLU A 121 19.76 -0.33 -26.30
N GLU A 122 18.50 -0.78 -26.38
CA GLU A 122 17.88 -1.24 -27.63
C GLU A 122 17.75 -0.10 -28.66
N ARG A 123 17.38 1.13 -28.24
CA ARG A 123 17.33 2.30 -29.14
C ARG A 123 18.70 2.68 -29.68
N ASN A 124 19.73 2.66 -28.83
CA ASN A 124 21.09 2.99 -29.25
C ASN A 124 21.63 1.96 -30.25
N LEU A 125 21.37 0.68 -30.04
CA LEU A 125 21.73 -0.38 -30.98
C LEU A 125 20.99 -0.23 -32.31
N ALA A 126 19.69 0.07 -32.27
CA ALA A 126 18.91 0.32 -33.50
C ALA A 126 19.47 1.51 -34.30
N ALA A 127 19.76 2.64 -33.63
CA ALA A 127 20.34 3.81 -34.29
C ALA A 127 21.72 3.52 -34.90
N TYR A 128 22.56 2.72 -34.23
CA TYR A 128 23.86 2.30 -34.76
C TYR A 128 23.70 1.45 -36.03
N HIS A 129 22.74 0.50 -36.03
CA HIS A 129 22.46 -0.33 -37.20
C HIS A 129 21.88 0.50 -38.36
N GLU A 130 20.95 1.42 -38.10
CA GLU A 130 20.39 2.32 -39.12
C GLU A 130 21.48 3.19 -39.78
N GLN A 131 22.39 3.75 -38.98
CA GLN A 131 23.51 4.54 -39.50
C GLN A 131 24.44 3.68 -40.37
N ALA A 132 24.78 2.47 -39.94
CA ALA A 132 25.63 1.57 -40.71
C ALA A 132 24.99 1.18 -42.07
N GLU A 133 23.68 0.93 -42.10
CA GLU A 133 22.96 0.65 -43.35
C GLU A 133 22.90 1.87 -44.29
N MET A 134 22.75 3.08 -43.74
CA MET A 134 22.79 4.32 -44.52
C MET A 134 24.16 4.55 -45.16
N ASP A 135 25.23 4.33 -44.40
CA ASP A 135 26.60 4.49 -44.89
C ASP A 135 26.94 3.47 -45.99
N ASP A 136 26.52 2.20 -45.83
CA ASP A 136 26.72 1.15 -46.85
C ASP A 136 25.96 1.45 -48.16
N ARG A 137 24.69 1.89 -48.04
CA ARG A 137 23.91 2.33 -49.22
C ARG A 137 24.53 3.52 -49.92
N ASN A 138 25.00 4.52 -49.17
CA ASN A 138 25.68 5.68 -49.75
C ASN A 138 26.96 5.25 -50.47
N GLN A 139 27.80 4.41 -49.85
CA GLN A 139 29.02 3.89 -50.50
C GLN A 139 28.72 3.10 -51.76
N HIS A 140 27.65 2.29 -51.76
CA HIS A 140 27.24 1.56 -52.96
C HIS A 140 26.74 2.52 -54.06
N ASN A 141 25.92 3.53 -53.73
CA ASN A 141 25.41 4.49 -54.70
C ASN A 141 26.54 5.34 -55.33
N PHE A 142 27.50 5.82 -54.53
CA PHE A 142 28.69 6.53 -55.03
C PHE A 142 29.55 5.66 -55.96
N ARG A 143 29.54 4.34 -55.77
CA ARG A 143 30.34 3.40 -56.57
C ARG A 143 29.68 3.06 -57.91
N VAL A 144 28.35 3.14 -58.00
CA VAL A 144 27.58 2.92 -59.23
C VAL A 144 27.56 4.18 -60.12
N GLU A 145 27.44 5.38 -59.53
CA GLU A 145 27.52 6.65 -60.29
C GLU A 145 28.92 6.92 -60.88
N GLY A 146 29.98 6.35 -60.29
CA GLY A 146 31.34 6.43 -60.83
C GLY A 146 31.63 5.51 -62.02
N THR A 147 30.70 4.59 -62.37
CA THR A 147 30.89 3.62 -63.47
C THR A 147 30.14 3.94 -64.76
N ASP A 148 29.30 4.98 -64.78
CA ASP A 148 28.47 5.39 -65.95
C ASP A 148 28.97 6.66 -66.66
N ASN A 149 30.27 6.96 -66.59
CA ASN A 149 30.90 8.03 -67.37
C ASN A 149 32.07 7.46 -68.18
N PHE A 150 31.76 6.78 -69.30
CA PHE A 150 32.65 6.58 -70.44
C PHE A 150 31.84 6.41 -71.73
#